data_AF-A0A371XP88-F1
#
_entry.id   AF-A0A371XP88-F1
#
_cell.length_a   1.000
_cell.length_b   1.000
_cell.length_c   1.000
_cell.angle_alpha   90.00
_cell.angle_beta   90.00
_cell.angle_gamma   90.00
#
_symmetry.space_group_name_H-M   'P 1'
#
loop_
_entity.id
_entity.type
_entity.pdbx_description
1 polymer ?
#
loop_
_entity_poly.entity_id
_entity_poly.type
_entity_poly.pdbx_seq_one_letter_code
_entity_poly.pdbx_strand_id
1 'polypeptide(L)'
;MNVSRQAAVLLLSAGLLLSGCSSSSDNPGDEGYTGPTLPARTATMDKRQEGPTVPKQHKPYPYDIYTHCGIKWVKFGGRWWVLDSVFPGVEQVKGEPSQDSQMLAGYMTLIGPDTANFDAAGMPTMQFVPTKDEPPGCE
;
A
#
# COMPACT_ATOMS: atom_id res chain seq x y z
N MET A 1 64.48 -25.20 -47.83
CA MET A 1 65.08 -25.02 -46.49
C MET A 1 65.00 -23.55 -46.11
N ASN A 2 64.02 -23.16 -45.28
CA ASN A 2 64.21 -22.51 -43.98
C ASN A 2 62.88 -21.93 -43.51
N VAL A 3 62.58 -22.27 -42.25
CA VAL A 3 61.38 -21.92 -41.51
C VAL A 3 61.55 -20.51 -40.95
N SER A 4 60.50 -19.70 -41.00
CA SER A 4 60.16 -18.87 -39.84
C SER A 4 58.65 -18.79 -39.72
N ARG A 5 58.16 -19.32 -38.60
CA ARG A 5 56.77 -19.33 -38.13
C ARG A 5 56.54 -18.07 -37.31
N GLN A 6 55.36 -17.46 -37.45
CA GLN A 6 54.53 -16.87 -36.39
C GLN A 6 53.33 -16.20 -37.09
N ALA A 7 52.23 -16.92 -37.31
CA ALA A 7 51.11 -17.05 -36.37
C ALA A 7 50.48 -15.70 -36.02
N ALA A 8 49.75 -15.10 -36.99
CA ALA A 8 48.77 -14.05 -36.71
C ALA A 8 47.40 -14.71 -36.56
N VAL A 9 46.95 -14.76 -35.30
CA VAL A 9 45.76 -15.41 -34.79
C VAL A 9 44.51 -14.66 -35.27
N LEU A 10 43.63 -15.38 -35.98
CA LEU A 10 42.20 -15.09 -36.10
C LEU A 10 41.59 -14.91 -34.70
N LEU A 11 40.57 -14.07 -34.54
CA LEU A 11 39.26 -14.42 -33.96
C LEU A 11 38.47 -13.17 -33.55
N LEU A 12 37.25 -13.11 -34.08
CA LEU A 12 35.98 -12.64 -33.51
C LEU A 12 35.89 -11.32 -32.74
N SER A 13 35.05 -10.44 -33.29
CA SER A 13 34.01 -9.72 -32.52
C SER A 13 32.83 -9.51 -33.48
N ALA A 14 31.98 -10.51 -33.67
CA ALA A 14 30.71 -10.64 -32.94
C ALA A 14 29.82 -9.41 -33.13
N GLY A 15 29.05 -9.42 -34.23
CA GLY A 15 27.91 -8.53 -34.41
C GLY A 15 26.83 -8.88 -33.39
N LEU A 16 26.65 -8.03 -32.39
CA LEU A 16 25.42 -7.97 -31.60
C LEU A 16 24.56 -6.82 -32.14
N LEU A 17 23.80 -7.12 -33.20
CA LEU A 17 22.60 -6.34 -33.50
C LEU A 17 21.54 -6.78 -32.50
N LEU A 18 21.40 -5.99 -31.44
CA LEU A 18 20.39 -6.14 -30.41
C LEU A 18 19.00 -5.98 -31.03
N SER A 19 18.33 -7.11 -31.28
CA SER A 19 16.87 -7.18 -31.40
C SER A 19 16.25 -6.83 -30.04
N GLY A 20 16.16 -5.54 -29.74
CA GLY A 20 15.43 -5.03 -28.60
C GLY A 20 13.94 -5.10 -28.88
N CYS A 21 13.29 -6.20 -28.51
CA CYS A 21 11.86 -6.20 -28.27
C CYS A 21 11.61 -5.34 -27.02
N SER A 22 11.34 -4.05 -27.21
CA SER A 22 10.69 -3.24 -26.17
C SER A 22 9.26 -3.76 -26.01
N SER A 23 9.10 -4.82 -25.22
CA SER A 23 7.88 -4.98 -24.44
C SER A 23 7.94 -3.88 -23.37
N SER A 24 7.41 -2.71 -23.69
CA SER A 24 6.90 -1.79 -22.67
C SER A 24 5.80 -2.56 -21.95
N SER A 25 6.18 -3.27 -20.90
CA SER A 25 5.24 -3.62 -19.85
C SER A 25 4.89 -2.30 -19.19
N ASP A 26 3.87 -1.63 -19.73
CA ASP A 26 3.10 -0.64 -19.02
C ASP A 26 2.54 -1.35 -17.78
N ASN A 27 3.32 -1.35 -16.70
CA ASN A 27 2.77 -1.50 -15.37
C ASN A 27 2.38 -0.08 -14.96
N PRO A 28 1.09 0.32 -15.02
CA PRO A 28 0.64 1.51 -14.34
C PRO A 28 0.60 1.17 -12.83
N GLY A 29 1.78 1.09 -12.24
CA GLY A 29 1.98 0.99 -10.79
C GLY A 29 2.13 2.36 -10.12
N ASP A 30 1.87 3.44 -10.87
CA ASP A 30 2.06 4.82 -10.42
C ASP A 30 0.93 5.74 -10.94
N GLU A 31 -0.30 5.26 -10.91
CA GLU A 31 -1.46 6.16 -10.90
C GLU A 31 -2.00 6.18 -9.48
N GLY A 32 -1.54 7.16 -8.70
CA GLY A 32 -2.14 7.49 -7.41
C GLY A 32 -3.66 7.50 -7.57
N TYR A 33 -4.36 6.82 -6.66
CA TYR A 33 -5.82 6.66 -6.69
C TYR A 33 -6.51 7.98 -7.10
N THR A 34 -7.06 8.01 -8.32
CA THR A 34 -7.80 9.15 -8.90
C THR A 34 -9.28 9.17 -8.48
N GLY A 35 -9.64 8.34 -7.49
CA GLY A 35 -11.01 8.27 -7.01
C GLY A 35 -11.47 9.56 -6.33
N PRO A 36 -12.78 9.68 -6.07
CA PRO A 36 -13.35 10.89 -5.51
C PRO A 36 -12.73 11.21 -4.15
N THR A 37 -12.44 12.49 -3.92
CA THR A 37 -12.09 13.02 -2.60
C THR A 37 -13.19 12.69 -1.59
N LEU A 38 -12.78 12.21 -0.41
CA LEU A 38 -13.67 11.83 0.68
C LEU A 38 -13.72 12.94 1.74
N PRO A 39 -14.88 13.19 2.37
CA PRO A 39 -14.97 14.16 3.45
C PRO A 39 -14.33 13.61 4.73
N ALA A 40 -13.73 14.48 5.53
CA ALA A 40 -13.35 14.17 6.90
C ALA A 40 -14.56 13.66 7.69
N ARG A 41 -14.32 12.73 8.61
CA ARG A 41 -15.33 12.11 9.46
C ARG A 41 -15.03 12.37 10.92
N THR A 42 -16.07 12.31 11.73
CA THR A 42 -15.98 12.21 13.19
C THR A 42 -16.48 10.83 13.62
N ALA A 43 -15.85 10.26 14.64
CA ALA A 43 -16.31 9.02 15.26
C ALA A 43 -16.51 9.25 16.75
N THR A 44 -17.43 8.49 17.33
CA THR A 44 -17.64 8.40 18.76
C THR A 44 -17.61 6.92 19.15
N MET A 45 -17.26 6.62 20.41
CA MET A 45 -17.14 5.24 20.89
C MET A 45 -18.42 4.41 20.71
N ASP A 46 -19.60 5.03 20.79
CA ASP A 46 -20.91 4.38 20.61
C ASP A 46 -21.27 4.09 19.14
N LYS A 47 -20.57 4.69 18.17
CA LYS A 47 -20.90 4.61 16.74
C LYS A 47 -19.71 4.25 15.86
N ARG A 48 -18.81 3.43 16.38
CA ARG A 48 -17.64 2.94 15.63
C ARG A 48 -18.05 2.23 14.34
N GLN A 49 -17.39 2.59 13.25
CA GLN A 49 -17.45 1.92 11.96
C GLN A 49 -16.27 0.97 11.79
N GLU A 50 -16.53 -0.28 11.40
CA GLU A 50 -15.51 -1.32 11.18
C GLU A 50 -15.39 -1.74 9.71
N GLY A 51 -16.11 -1.06 8.82
CA GLY A 51 -16.24 -1.46 7.42
C GLY A 51 -16.99 -2.80 7.25
N PRO A 52 -17.07 -3.31 6.01
CA PRO A 52 -17.76 -4.57 5.72
C PRO A 52 -16.90 -5.80 6.03
N THR A 53 -17.54 -6.95 6.21
CA THR A 53 -16.87 -8.26 6.33
C THR A 53 -16.22 -8.72 5.02
N VAL A 54 -16.74 -8.27 3.87
CA VAL A 54 -16.21 -8.60 2.53
C VAL A 54 -16.05 -7.30 1.72
N PRO A 55 -14.97 -6.53 1.93
CA PRO A 55 -14.72 -5.30 1.20
C PRO A 55 -14.39 -5.56 -0.26
N LYS A 56 -14.88 -4.69 -1.14
CA LYS A 56 -14.46 -4.65 -2.54
C LYS A 56 -13.10 -3.96 -2.64
N GLN A 57 -12.23 -4.48 -3.51
CA GLN A 57 -10.95 -3.84 -3.79
C GLN A 57 -11.15 -2.42 -4.35
N HIS A 58 -10.23 -1.53 -3.98
CA HIS A 58 -10.18 -0.11 -4.37
C HIS A 58 -11.44 0.71 -4.01
N LYS A 59 -12.29 0.18 -3.13
CA LYS A 59 -13.43 0.90 -2.58
C LYS A 59 -13.13 1.33 -1.15
N PRO A 60 -13.14 2.63 -0.84
CA PRO A 60 -12.99 3.10 0.53
C PRO A 60 -14.26 2.84 1.34
N TYR A 61 -14.09 2.42 2.58
CA TYR A 61 -15.18 2.18 3.53
C TYR A 61 -14.95 2.96 4.82
N PRO A 62 -16.00 3.57 5.40
CA PRO A 62 -15.95 4.12 6.75
C PRO A 62 -15.31 3.13 7.73
N TYR A 63 -14.23 3.56 8.37
CA TYR A 63 -13.50 2.77 9.35
C TYR A 63 -12.97 3.69 10.43
N ASP A 64 -13.07 3.28 11.69
CA ASP A 64 -12.60 4.08 12.81
C ASP A 64 -11.63 3.24 13.66
N ILE A 65 -10.41 3.74 13.84
CA ILE A 65 -9.35 3.09 14.61
C ILE A 65 -9.41 3.58 16.05
N TYR A 66 -9.43 2.63 16.98
CA TYR A 66 -9.31 2.93 18.40
C TYR A 66 -7.85 3.11 18.79
N THR A 67 -7.45 4.33 19.11
CA THR A 67 -6.03 4.69 19.25
C THR A 67 -5.47 4.44 20.65
N HIS A 68 -6.30 4.09 21.65
CA HIS A 68 -5.86 4.02 23.05
C HIS A 68 -4.70 3.03 23.32
N CYS A 69 -4.56 1.97 22.52
CA CYS A 69 -3.49 0.97 22.61
C CYS A 69 -2.51 1.07 21.43
N GLY A 70 -2.51 2.21 20.75
CA GLY A 70 -1.78 2.41 19.51
C GLY A 70 -2.49 1.81 18.28
N ILE A 71 -1.95 2.13 17.10
CA ILE A 71 -2.53 1.81 15.80
C ILE A 71 -1.81 0.59 15.17
N LYS A 72 -1.38 -0.38 15.99
CA LYS A 72 -0.58 -1.50 15.49
C LYS A 72 -1.42 -2.56 14.77
N TRP A 73 -2.64 -2.82 15.25
CA TRP A 73 -3.48 -3.90 14.75
C TRP A 73 -4.88 -3.40 14.45
N VAL A 74 -5.47 -3.89 13.36
CA VAL A 74 -6.84 -3.57 12.97
C VAL A 74 -7.54 -4.82 12.43
N LYS A 75 -8.86 -4.89 12.59
CA LYS A 75 -9.70 -5.94 11.99
C LYS A 75 -10.50 -5.36 10.84
N PHE A 76 -10.26 -5.83 9.63
CA PHE A 76 -10.96 -5.33 8.45
C PHE A 76 -11.18 -6.46 7.45
N GLY A 77 -12.34 -6.50 6.81
CA GLY A 77 -12.68 -7.59 5.90
C GLY A 77 -12.62 -8.98 6.53
N GLY A 78 -13.04 -9.07 7.81
CA GLY A 78 -13.13 -10.34 8.53
C GLY A 78 -11.79 -10.94 9.01
N ARG A 79 -10.66 -10.26 8.82
CA ARG A 79 -9.33 -10.74 9.25
C ARG A 79 -8.48 -9.66 9.91
N TRP A 80 -7.42 -10.10 10.58
CA TRP A 80 -6.46 -9.24 11.25
C TRP A 80 -5.43 -8.70 10.28
N TRP A 81 -5.03 -7.46 10.54
CA TRP A 81 -4.00 -6.75 9.82
C TRP A 81 -3.07 -6.05 10.82
N VAL A 82 -1.79 -5.97 10.47
CA VAL A 82 -0.77 -5.27 11.26
C VAL A 82 -0.23 -4.10 10.45
N LEU A 83 0.01 -2.98 11.13
CA LEU A 83 0.60 -1.78 10.53
C LEU A 83 2.00 -2.15 10.04
N ASP A 84 2.23 -1.93 8.75
CA ASP A 84 3.50 -2.20 8.07
C ASP A 84 4.27 -0.91 7.84
N SER A 85 3.61 0.08 7.25
CA SER A 85 4.25 1.32 6.83
C SER A 85 3.34 2.53 6.93
N VAL A 86 3.95 3.71 7.06
CA VAL A 86 3.28 5.01 7.08
C VAL A 86 3.99 5.91 6.07
N PHE A 87 3.24 6.49 5.13
CA PHE A 87 3.81 7.31 4.07
C PHE A 87 2.91 8.48 3.68
N PRO A 88 3.45 9.56 3.09
CA PRO A 88 2.65 10.61 2.49
C PRO A 88 1.84 10.02 1.33
N GLY A 89 0.54 9.83 1.52
CA GLY A 89 -0.36 9.37 0.46
C GLY A 89 -0.95 10.52 -0.35
N VAL A 90 -1.95 10.21 -1.17
CA VAL A 90 -2.64 11.17 -2.05
C VAL A 90 -3.56 12.15 -1.31
N GLU A 91 -3.54 12.16 0.03
CA GLU A 91 -4.43 12.97 0.88
C GLU A 91 -5.90 12.90 0.46
N GLN A 92 -6.41 11.67 0.23
CA GLN A 92 -7.77 11.48 -0.31
C GLN A 92 -8.89 11.99 0.61
N VAL A 93 -8.63 12.17 1.91
CA VAL A 93 -9.61 12.66 2.89
C VAL A 93 -9.35 14.14 3.19
N LYS A 94 -10.35 15.01 2.93
CA LYS A 94 -10.25 16.46 3.11
C LYS A 94 -11.23 16.98 4.15
N GLY A 95 -10.78 17.95 4.93
CA GLY A 95 -11.55 18.61 5.99
C GLY A 95 -10.75 18.69 7.29
N GLU A 96 -11.43 19.06 8.37
CA GLU A 96 -10.81 19.14 9.69
C GLU A 96 -10.52 17.74 10.25
N PRO A 97 -9.33 17.51 10.82
CA PRO A 97 -9.02 16.25 11.52
C PRO A 97 -10.01 15.96 12.67
N SER A 98 -10.15 14.68 13.02
CA SER A 98 -10.91 14.28 14.21
C SER A 98 -10.33 14.93 15.46
N GLN A 99 -11.18 15.52 16.30
CA GLN A 99 -10.79 16.08 17.60
C GLN A 99 -10.79 15.03 18.73
N ASP A 100 -11.30 13.82 18.46
CA ASP A 100 -11.31 12.75 19.46
C ASP A 100 -9.93 12.11 19.59
N SER A 101 -9.32 12.26 20.76
CA SER A 101 -7.99 11.70 21.07
C SER A 101 -7.96 10.16 21.10
N GLN A 102 -9.10 9.51 21.30
CA GLN A 102 -9.21 8.05 21.42
C GLN A 102 -9.69 7.36 20.14
N MET A 103 -10.25 8.11 19.19
CA MET A 103 -10.83 7.58 17.96
C MET A 103 -10.33 8.33 16.74
N LEU A 104 -9.64 7.60 15.86
CA LEU A 104 -9.24 8.11 14.56
C LEU A 104 -10.25 7.67 13.49
N ALA A 105 -11.08 8.61 13.06
CA ALA A 105 -12.10 8.38 12.03
C ALA A 105 -11.53 8.57 10.63
N GLY A 106 -11.74 7.60 9.75
CA GLY A 106 -11.22 7.66 8.39
C GLY A 106 -11.89 6.65 7.46
N TYR A 107 -11.09 6.17 6.51
CA TYR A 107 -11.54 5.20 5.52
C TYR A 107 -10.50 4.11 5.33
N MET A 108 -10.95 2.85 5.39
CA MET A 108 -10.13 1.70 5.07
C MET A 108 -10.44 1.24 3.64
N THR A 109 -9.40 1.02 2.85
CA THR A 109 -9.49 0.58 1.45
C THR A 109 -8.69 -0.70 1.29
N LEU A 110 -9.33 -1.77 0.80
CA LEU A 110 -8.61 -2.97 0.39
C LEU A 110 -7.92 -2.67 -0.95
N ILE A 111 -6.58 -2.58 -0.97
CA ILE A 111 -5.83 -2.35 -2.21
C ILE A 111 -5.62 -3.66 -2.96
N GLY A 112 -5.30 -4.73 -2.23
CA GLY A 112 -4.99 -6.04 -2.79
C GLY A 112 -5.30 -7.16 -1.80
N PRO A 113 -5.05 -8.43 -2.18
CA PRO A 113 -5.23 -9.55 -1.26
C PRO A 113 -4.35 -9.46 -0.01
N ASP A 114 -3.24 -8.72 -0.06
CA ASP A 114 -2.27 -8.62 1.03
C ASP A 114 -2.01 -7.18 1.50
N THR A 115 -2.85 -6.23 1.09
CA THR A 115 -2.63 -4.80 1.40
C THR A 115 -3.94 -4.08 1.63
N ALA A 116 -4.03 -3.36 2.75
CA ALA A 116 -5.10 -2.42 3.05
C ALA A 116 -4.50 -1.07 3.48
N ASN A 117 -5.08 0.03 2.99
CA ASN A 117 -4.67 1.38 3.34
C ASN A 117 -5.77 2.05 4.17
N PHE A 118 -5.37 2.75 5.21
CA PHE A 118 -6.21 3.64 5.98
C PHE A 118 -5.81 5.09 5.74
N ASP A 119 -6.81 5.93 5.48
CA ASP A 119 -6.64 7.36 5.27
C ASP A 119 -7.59 8.17 6.15
N ALA A 120 -7.08 9.25 6.72
CA ALA A 120 -7.82 10.20 7.54
C ALA A 120 -7.36 11.63 7.25
N ALA A 121 -8.23 12.61 7.53
CA ALA A 121 -7.93 14.01 7.29
C ALA A 121 -6.71 14.46 8.10
N GLY A 122 -5.76 15.13 7.44
CA GLY A 122 -4.54 15.64 8.06
C GLY A 122 -3.54 14.57 8.51
N MET A 123 -3.70 13.32 8.08
CA MET A 123 -2.83 12.21 8.46
C MET A 123 -2.13 11.61 7.23
N PRO A 124 -0.90 11.07 7.39
CA PRO A 124 -0.32 10.21 6.37
C PRO A 124 -1.16 8.93 6.20
N THR A 125 -1.00 8.28 5.05
CA THR A 125 -1.61 6.97 4.81
C THR A 125 -0.92 5.93 5.66
N MET A 126 -1.72 5.09 6.32
CA MET A 126 -1.26 3.93 7.06
C MET A 126 -1.55 2.67 6.25
N GLN A 127 -0.51 1.92 5.90
CA GLN A 127 -0.64 0.66 5.19
C GLN A 127 -0.51 -0.52 6.15
N PHE A 128 -1.38 -1.51 5.94
CA PHE A 128 -1.45 -2.72 6.73
C PHE A 128 -1.32 -3.96 5.86
N VAL A 129 -0.67 -4.97 6.41
CA VAL A 129 -0.51 -6.30 5.82
C VAL A 129 -1.25 -7.36 6.65
N PRO A 130 -1.76 -8.44 6.04
CA PRO A 130 -2.51 -9.46 6.77
C PRO A 130 -1.60 -10.18 7.76
N THR A 131 -2.19 -10.60 8.87
CA THR A 131 -1.52 -11.38 9.90
C THR A 131 -2.42 -12.48 10.41
N LYS A 132 -1.80 -13.58 10.86
CA LYS A 132 -2.48 -14.69 11.54
C LYS A 132 -2.51 -14.50 13.05
N ASP A 133 -1.69 -13.58 13.56
CA ASP A 133 -1.62 -13.29 14.99
C ASP A 133 -2.81 -12.42 15.39
N GLU A 134 -3.30 -12.65 16.61
CA GLU A 134 -4.27 -11.78 17.23
C GLU A 134 -3.55 -10.65 17.97
N PRO A 135 -4.13 -9.44 18.04
CA PRO A 135 -3.55 -8.38 18.83
C PRO A 135 -3.43 -8.84 20.29
N PRO A 136 -2.30 -8.57 20.97
CA PRO A 136 -2.27 -8.69 22.40
C PRO A 136 -3.36 -7.79 22.99
N GLY A 137 -3.98 -8.23 24.08
CA GLY A 137 -4.90 -7.37 24.83
C GLY A 137 -4.21 -6.05 25.22
N CYS A 138 -5.02 -5.04 25.48
CA CYS A 138 -4.52 -3.81 26.06
C CYS A 138 -4.02 -4.11 27.48
N GLU A 139 -2.70 -4.02 27.68
CA GLU A 139 -2.06 -4.08 28.99
C GLU A 139 -2.07 -2.70 29.67
#